data_AF-A0A4Z1IEJ6-F1
#
_entry.id   AF-A0A4Z1IEJ6-F1
#
_cell.length_a   1.000
_cell.length_b   1.000
_cell.length_c   1.000
_cell.angle_alpha   90.00
_cell.angle_beta   90.00
_cell.angle_gamma   90.00
#
_symmetry.space_group_name_H-M   'P 1'
#
loop_
_entity.id
_entity.type
_entity.pdbx_description
1 polymer ?
#
loop_
_entity_poly.entity_id
_entity_poly.type
_entity_poly.pdbx_seq_one_letter_code
_entity_poly.pdbx_strand_id
1 'polypeptide(L)'
;MAKTDTIEQEIQELSSSLNLGPGNAAQVAKDIEAHEKQLRRIKDIKPFHYTHQGSLAYIGSERAVADVSWLNGNFATGGNLTYLFWRSAYLSMCFSTRNRVLVVLDWLKSKTFGRDVSRE
;
A
#
# COMPACT_ATOMS: atom_id res chain seq x y z
N MET A 1 17.38 -9.53 -5.44
CA MET A 1 16.88 -8.13 -5.42
C MET A 1 18.09 -7.29 -5.74
N ALA A 2 18.06 -6.39 -6.72
CA ALA A 2 19.29 -5.73 -7.20
C ALA A 2 20.15 -5.09 -6.10
N LYS A 3 19.55 -4.61 -5.00
CA LYS A 3 20.27 -4.05 -3.85
C LYS A 3 20.89 -5.10 -2.90
N THR A 4 20.36 -6.32 -2.86
CA THR A 4 20.92 -7.43 -2.07
C THR A 4 22.20 -7.93 -2.73
N ASP A 5 22.17 -8.07 -4.04
CA ASP A 5 23.26 -8.64 -4.84
C ASP A 5 24.50 -7.72 -4.81
N THR A 6 24.30 -6.40 -4.79
CA THR A 6 25.39 -5.41 -4.66
C THR A 6 26.05 -5.45 -3.28
N ILE A 7 25.27 -5.62 -2.20
CA ILE A 7 25.80 -5.68 -0.82
C ILE A 7 26.62 -6.97 -0.62
N GLU A 8 26.19 -8.08 -1.20
CA GLU A 8 26.93 -9.34 -1.17
C GLU A 8 28.27 -9.22 -1.91
N GLN A 9 28.31 -8.49 -3.04
CA GLN A 9 29.55 -8.18 -3.76
C GLN A 9 30.50 -7.27 -2.96
N GLU A 10 29.99 -6.21 -2.33
CA GLU A 10 30.80 -5.31 -1.49
C GLU A 10 31.43 -6.03 -0.29
N ILE A 11 30.68 -6.93 0.38
CA ILE A 11 31.22 -7.78 1.46
C ILE A 11 32.35 -8.69 0.93
N GLN A 12 32.17 -9.24 -0.27
CA GLN A 12 33.16 -10.12 -0.90
C GLN A 12 34.43 -9.36 -1.30
N GLU A 13 34.33 -8.13 -1.81
CA GLU A 13 35.46 -7.27 -2.10
C GLU A 13 36.21 -6.85 -0.82
N LEU A 14 35.48 -6.39 0.21
CA LEU A 14 36.07 -6.00 1.50
C LEU A 14 36.78 -7.16 2.19
N SER A 15 36.19 -8.37 2.18
CA SER A 15 36.83 -9.57 2.74
C SER A 15 38.08 -9.99 1.96
N SER A 16 38.11 -9.81 0.64
CA SER A 16 39.30 -10.06 -0.18
C SER A 16 40.42 -9.06 0.10
N SER A 17 40.08 -7.78 0.30
CA SER A 17 41.03 -6.69 0.57
C SER A 17 41.72 -6.82 1.93
N LEU A 18 41.06 -7.47 2.90
CA LEU A 18 41.59 -7.72 4.24
C LEU A 18 42.87 -8.57 4.23
N ASN A 19 43.04 -9.43 3.22
CA ASN A 19 44.20 -10.33 3.10
C ASN A 19 45.46 -9.66 2.53
N LEU A 20 45.37 -8.40 2.06
CA LEU A 20 46.43 -7.76 1.26
C LEU A 20 47.24 -6.68 2.02
N GLY A 21 46.86 -6.26 3.24
CA GLY A 21 47.71 -5.33 4.00
C GLY A 21 47.27 -4.99 5.44
N PRO A 22 48.21 -4.72 6.37
CA PRO A 22 47.92 -4.65 7.82
C PRO A 22 47.36 -3.31 8.32
N GLY A 23 47.23 -2.29 7.46
CA GLY A 23 46.98 -0.91 7.91
C GLY A 23 45.53 -0.58 8.28
N ASN A 24 44.55 -1.21 7.62
CA ASN A 24 43.14 -0.77 7.67
C ASN A 24 42.16 -1.85 8.18
N ALA A 25 42.67 -2.96 8.72
CA ALA A 25 41.87 -4.14 9.08
C ALA A 25 40.72 -3.84 10.06
N ALA A 26 40.94 -2.92 11.02
CA ALA A 26 39.91 -2.53 11.98
C ALA A 26 38.74 -1.74 11.36
N GLN A 27 38.99 -0.97 10.30
CA GLN A 27 37.96 -0.22 9.59
C GLN A 27 37.14 -1.13 8.68
N VAL A 28 37.83 -1.98 7.91
CA VAL A 28 37.21 -2.97 7.01
C VAL A 28 36.32 -3.94 7.78
N ALA A 29 36.75 -4.38 8.98
CA ALA A 29 35.93 -5.25 9.83
C ALA A 29 34.61 -4.58 10.27
N LYS A 30 34.63 -3.28 10.61
CA LYS A 30 33.43 -2.52 10.95
C LYS A 30 32.49 -2.36 9.76
N ASP A 31 33.06 -2.12 8.57
CA ASP A 31 32.27 -1.96 7.36
C ASP A 31 31.60 -3.29 6.97
N ILE A 32 32.30 -4.42 7.06
CA ILE A 32 31.70 -5.76 6.86
C ILE A 32 30.53 -6.00 7.83
N GLU A 33 30.72 -5.72 9.12
CA GLU A 33 29.66 -5.88 10.13
C GLU A 33 28.42 -5.03 9.80
N ALA A 34 28.63 -3.79 9.32
CA ALA A 34 27.55 -2.91 8.91
C ALA A 34 26.78 -3.44 7.68
N HIS A 35 27.50 -3.93 6.67
CA HIS A 35 26.90 -4.49 5.44
C HIS A 35 26.17 -5.81 5.73
N GLU A 36 26.71 -6.67 6.60
CA GLU A 36 26.03 -7.88 7.06
C GLU A 36 24.73 -7.56 7.81
N LYS A 37 24.76 -6.56 8.69
CA LYS A 37 23.57 -6.09 9.41
C LYS A 37 22.52 -5.54 8.45
N GLN A 38 22.93 -4.83 7.41
CA GLN A 38 22.04 -4.35 6.35
C GLN A 38 21.46 -5.50 5.54
N LEU A 39 22.27 -6.50 5.19
CA LEU A 39 21.84 -7.69 4.46
C LEU A 39 20.81 -8.50 5.26
N ARG A 40 21.03 -8.68 6.56
CA ARG A 40 20.07 -9.33 7.46
C ARG A 40 18.74 -8.60 7.48
N ARG A 41 18.74 -7.26 7.57
CA ARG A 41 17.51 -6.46 7.53
C ARG A 41 16.76 -6.62 6.23
N ILE A 42 17.45 -6.67 5.08
CA ILE A 42 16.81 -6.82 3.78
C ILE A 42 16.24 -8.23 3.60
N LYS A 43 16.97 -9.27 4.03
CA LYS A 43 16.51 -10.67 3.96
C LYS A 43 15.32 -10.95 4.89
N ASP A 44 15.18 -10.19 5.98
CA ASP A 44 14.05 -10.30 6.92
C ASP A 44 12.77 -9.59 6.42
N ILE A 45 12.84 -8.79 5.35
CA ILE A 45 11.66 -8.18 4.75
C ILE A 45 10.88 -9.26 3.99
N LYS A 46 9.67 -9.55 4.49
CA LYS A 46 8.74 -10.44 3.80
C LYS A 46 8.35 -9.87 2.43
N PRO A 47 8.21 -10.71 1.40
CA PRO A 47 7.75 -10.26 0.09
C PRO A 47 6.33 -9.66 0.20
N PHE A 48 6.06 -8.66 -0.64
CA PHE A 48 4.71 -8.11 -0.76
C PHE A 48 3.77 -9.16 -1.36
N HIS A 49 2.73 -9.51 -0.62
CA HIS A 49 1.64 -10.35 -1.11
C HIS A 49 0.39 -9.49 -1.29
N TYR A 50 -0.10 -9.44 -2.53
CA TYR A 50 -1.37 -8.77 -2.82
C TYR A 50 -2.54 -9.60 -2.28
N THR A 51 -3.40 -8.98 -1.49
CA THR A 51 -4.68 -9.55 -1.06
C THR A 51 -5.81 -8.77 -1.72
N HIS A 52 -6.55 -9.42 -2.60
CA HIS A 52 -7.70 -8.82 -3.27
C HIS A 52 -8.88 -8.71 -2.30
N GLN A 53 -9.29 -7.49 -1.95
CA GLN A 53 -10.41 -7.23 -1.02
C GLN A 53 -11.76 -7.10 -1.73
N GLY A 54 -11.81 -7.31 -3.05
CA GLY A 54 -12.99 -7.14 -3.87
C GLY A 54 -12.96 -5.88 -4.75
N SER A 55 -14.07 -5.64 -5.46
CA SER A 55 -14.28 -4.49 -6.32
C SER A 55 -15.67 -3.88 -6.11
N LEU A 56 -15.76 -2.56 -6.26
CA LEU A 56 -16.95 -1.76 -5.96
C LEU A 56 -17.16 -0.76 -7.10
N ALA A 57 -18.33 -0.78 -7.73
CA ALA A 57 -18.65 0.08 -8.87
C ALA A 57 -20.00 0.77 -8.70
N TYR A 58 -20.03 2.09 -8.87
CA TYR A 58 -21.27 2.85 -8.97
C TYR A 58 -21.83 2.76 -10.39
N ILE A 59 -23.10 2.38 -10.53
CA ILE A 59 -23.75 2.14 -11.84
C ILE A 59 -24.82 3.19 -12.18
N GLY A 60 -24.90 4.28 -11.43
CA GLY A 60 -25.94 5.29 -11.60
C GLY A 60 -27.25 4.95 -10.90
N SER A 61 -28.22 5.87 -10.93
CA SER A 61 -29.56 5.69 -10.36
C SER A 61 -29.58 5.21 -8.90
N GLU A 62 -28.65 5.71 -8.08
CA GLU A 62 -28.48 5.30 -6.68
C GLU A 62 -28.28 3.78 -6.48
N ARG A 63 -27.66 3.12 -7.48
CA ARG A 63 -27.29 1.71 -7.43
C ARG A 63 -25.79 1.54 -7.53
N ALA A 64 -25.29 0.54 -6.82
CA ALA A 64 -23.91 0.09 -6.94
C ALA A 64 -23.88 -1.43 -7.07
N VAL A 65 -22.76 -1.92 -7.60
CA VAL A 65 -22.41 -3.33 -7.66
C VAL A 65 -21.16 -3.53 -6.82
N ALA A 66 -21.14 -4.58 -6.01
CA ALA A 66 -20.02 -4.97 -5.18
C ALA A 66 -19.72 -6.43 -5.45
N ASP A 67 -18.48 -6.72 -5.82
CA ASP A 67 -17.93 -8.06 -5.87
C ASP A 67 -16.96 -8.19 -4.68
N VAL A 68 -17.36 -8.93 -3.66
CA VAL A 68 -16.51 -9.17 -2.49
C VAL A 68 -16.15 -10.64 -2.44
N SER A 69 -14.86 -10.92 -2.44
CA SER A 69 -14.33 -12.27 -2.23
C SER A 69 -14.31 -12.57 -0.72
N TRP A 70 -15.28 -13.33 -0.22
CA TRP A 70 -15.39 -13.66 1.21
C TRP A 70 -15.38 -15.19 1.42
N LEU A 71 -14.49 -15.68 2.29
CA LEU A 71 -14.43 -17.06 2.82
C LEU A 71 -14.44 -18.23 1.79
N ASN A 72 -14.08 -18.00 0.51
CA ASN A 72 -14.06 -18.95 -0.63
C ASN A 72 -15.21 -18.81 -1.65
N GLY A 73 -16.03 -17.77 -1.55
CA GLY A 73 -17.05 -17.43 -2.55
C GLY A 73 -16.90 -16.01 -3.09
N ASN A 74 -17.20 -15.83 -4.38
CA ASN A 74 -17.42 -14.50 -4.95
C ASN A 74 -18.87 -14.09 -4.64
N PHE A 75 -19.05 -13.08 -3.80
CA PHE A 75 -20.37 -12.54 -3.47
C PHE A 75 -20.58 -11.25 -4.25
N ALA A 76 -21.22 -11.39 -5.42
CA ALA A 76 -21.65 -10.27 -6.24
C ALA A 76 -23.04 -9.79 -5.79
N THR A 77 -23.14 -8.55 -5.32
CA THR A 77 -24.41 -7.90 -4.98
C THR A 77 -24.61 -6.65 -5.81
N GLY A 78 -25.86 -6.35 -6.15
CA GLY A 78 -26.23 -5.13 -6.86
C GLY A 78 -27.52 -4.54 -6.34
N GLY A 79 -27.59 -3.21 -6.29
CA GLY A 79 -28.82 -2.48 -5.99
C GLY A 79 -28.64 -1.29 -5.05
N ASN A 80 -29.76 -0.83 -4.48
CA ASN A 80 -29.79 0.36 -3.63
C ASN A 80 -29.13 0.12 -2.26
N LEU A 81 -29.24 -1.10 -1.71
CA LEU A 81 -28.55 -1.47 -0.47
C LEU A 81 -27.03 -1.52 -0.67
N THR A 82 -26.59 -2.11 -1.78
CA THR A 82 -25.18 -2.12 -2.19
C THR A 82 -24.64 -0.70 -2.41
N TYR A 83 -25.48 0.25 -2.83
CA TYR A 83 -25.10 1.67 -2.92
C TYR A 83 -24.85 2.33 -1.56
N LEU A 84 -25.67 2.04 -0.54
CA LEU A 84 -25.40 2.52 0.83
C LEU A 84 -24.13 1.87 1.42
N PHE A 85 -23.90 0.59 1.12
CA PHE A 85 -22.66 -0.10 1.46
C PHE A 85 -21.46 0.56 0.78
N TRP A 86 -21.54 0.82 -0.53
CA TRP A 86 -20.50 1.52 -1.30
C TRP A 86 -20.16 2.87 -0.66
N ARG A 87 -21.17 3.69 -0.34
CA ARG A 87 -20.96 4.98 0.35
C ARG A 87 -20.24 4.82 1.69
N SER A 88 -20.64 3.84 2.48
CA SER A 88 -20.04 3.58 3.81
C SER A 88 -18.60 3.09 3.70
N ALA A 89 -18.30 2.22 2.74
CA ALA A 89 -16.96 1.71 2.47
C ALA A 89 -16.00 2.84 2.07
N TYR A 90 -16.39 3.70 1.13
CA TYR A 90 -15.57 4.84 0.68
C TYR A 90 -15.35 5.88 1.79
N LEU A 91 -16.35 6.13 2.64
CA LEU A 91 -16.17 6.98 3.83
C LEU A 91 -15.14 6.40 4.79
N SER A 92 -15.15 5.08 4.98
CA SER A 92 -14.20 4.40 5.86
C SER A 92 -12.77 4.42 5.31
N MET A 93 -12.62 4.34 3.99
CA MET A 93 -11.33 4.45 3.29
C MET A 93 -10.72 5.85 3.35
N CYS A 94 -11.50 6.90 3.65
CA CYS A 94 -10.97 8.25 3.81
C CYS A 94 -10.06 8.32 5.04
N PHE A 95 -8.80 8.73 4.84
CA PHE A 95 -7.77 8.79 5.89
C PHE A 95 -8.06 9.86 6.96
N SER A 96 -8.64 11.00 6.57
CA SER A 96 -8.89 12.15 7.45
C SER A 96 -10.36 12.31 7.82
N THR A 97 -10.63 12.60 9.09
CA THR A 97 -11.97 12.96 9.60
C THR A 97 -12.53 14.21 8.91
N ARG A 98 -11.68 15.19 8.60
CA ARG A 98 -12.08 16.37 7.82
C ARG A 98 -12.62 15.96 6.45
N ASN A 99 -11.90 15.09 5.75
CA ASN A 99 -12.33 14.62 4.43
C ASN A 99 -13.64 13.83 4.52
N ARG A 100 -13.79 12.98 5.55
CA ARG A 100 -15.04 12.25 5.81
C ARG A 100 -16.23 13.19 5.95
N VAL A 101 -16.11 14.23 6.79
CA VAL A 101 -17.20 15.20 7.00
C VAL A 101 -17.50 15.98 5.72
N LEU A 102 -16.47 16.43 4.99
CA LEU A 102 -16.65 17.15 3.73
C LEU A 102 -17.43 16.32 2.69
N VAL A 103 -17.10 15.03 2.55
CA VAL A 103 -17.81 14.11 1.65
C VAL A 103 -19.27 13.91 2.07
N VAL A 104 -19.54 13.75 3.37
CA VAL A 104 -20.93 13.62 3.87
C VAL A 104 -21.73 14.90 3.60
N LEU A 105 -21.14 16.06 3.84
CA LEU A 105 -21.77 17.35 3.57
C LEU A 105 -22.03 17.54 2.08
N ASP A 106 -21.09 17.14 1.22
CA ASP A 106 -21.26 17.19 -0.23
C ASP A 106 -22.43 16.30 -0.70
N TRP A 107 -22.56 15.09 -0.16
CA TRP A 107 -23.69 14.22 -0.45
C TRP A 107 -25.03 14.79 0.04
N LEU A 108 -25.05 15.45 1.19
CA LEU A 108 -26.24 16.11 1.72
C LEU A 108 -26.63 17.32 0.87
N LYS A 109 -25.65 18.17 0.51
CA LYS A 109 -25.84 19.33 -0.37
C LYS A 109 -26.36 18.89 -1.73
N SER A 110 -25.71 17.90 -2.34
CA SER A 110 -26.12 17.36 -3.64
C SER A 110 -27.53 16.74 -3.61
N LYS A 111 -27.96 16.18 -2.47
CA LYS A 111 -29.30 15.60 -2.33
C LYS A 111 -30.39 16.65 -2.09
N THR A 112 -30.05 17.75 -1.41
CA THR A 112 -31.01 18.82 -1.04
C THR A 112 -31.11 19.90 -2.10
N PHE A 113 -30.01 20.30 -2.72
CA PHE A 113 -29.93 21.39 -3.70
C PHE A 113 -29.63 20.93 -5.13
N GLY A 114 -29.39 19.63 -5.34
CA GLY A 114 -28.88 19.12 -6.61
C GLY A 114 -27.37 19.30 -6.78
N ARG A 115 -26.80 18.72 -7.84
CA ARG A 115 -25.38 18.92 -8.17
C ARG A 115 -25.18 20.34 -8.68
N ASP A 116 -24.19 21.02 -8.13
CA ASP A 116 -23.72 22.28 -8.70
C ASP A 116 -23.02 21.97 -10.03
N VAL A 117 -23.56 22.51 -11.14
CA VAL A 117 -23.02 22.35 -12.50
C VAL A 117 -22.62 23.71 -13.08
N SER A 118 -22.50 24.72 -12.22
CA SER A 118 -22.07 26.05 -12.64
C SER A 118 -20.68 25.93 -13.25
N ARG A 119 -20.61 26.14 -14.58
CA ARG A 119 -19.37 26.29 -15.33
C ARG A 119 -19.16 27.79 -15.46
N GLU A 120 -18.03 28.26 -14.97
CA GLU A 120 -17.51 29.60 -15.27
C GLU A 120 -17.33 29.81 -16.78
#